data_AF-A0A653DKN7-F1
#
_entry.id   AF-A0A653DKN7-F1
#
_cell.length_a   1.000
_cell.length_b   1.000
_cell.length_c   1.000
_cell.angle_alpha   90.00
_cell.angle_beta   90.00
_cell.angle_gamma   90.00
#
_symmetry.space_group_name_H-M   'P 1'
#
loop_
_entity.id
_entity.type
_entity.pdbx_description
1 polymer ?
#
loop_
_entity_poly.entity_id
_entity_poly.type
_entity_poly.pdbx_seq_one_letter_code
_entity_poly.pdbx_strand_id
1 'polypeptide(L)'
;MSRRKKQKLDLKDSEEKSLIKEEDDVQETPEKPKMQGSDKKSSPGAGSKTAKKEPKKEDIKKEDIPQATWSKDKKKEEADSEIDDPVIKDLFSGLEGAAFQSRMPFDKLTSTEAACFPDIANAALQTVKVYLNIRNRILQMWLENPKQQLILEHAIDRMEPPYNSDLQLLKRVHAFLERNGFINYGIFKRLKPIPAKKYGKVIVIGAGIAGLAAAQQLQQFGLEVIVLESRDRVGGRIATFRKGNYIADLGAMVVTGLGGNPVTTLSKQIDMELHRIRQKCPLYQSTGVTVDKDKDEMVEREFNRLLEATSYLSHQLDFNYAGNKPVSLGQALEWVIKLQEKHVKEKQILHLKSYITLQEKLKVNQCNLINVKERMKEINARVKELQAMDKRDIQEEFAVRSGIKRSENVGRRMGSAPGAGQGDRGETGGVG
;
A
#
# COMPACT_ATOMS: atom_id res chain seq x y z
N MET A 1 31.50 0.38 38.74
CA MET A 1 30.96 -0.98 38.96
C MET A 1 31.74 -2.00 38.13
N SER A 2 32.16 -3.06 38.84
CA SER A 2 33.04 -4.22 38.57
C SER A 2 33.27 -4.79 37.15
N ARG A 3 34.53 -5.23 36.95
CA ARG A 3 35.18 -5.96 35.84
C ARG A 3 34.58 -7.33 35.44
N ARG A 4 33.39 -7.71 35.93
CA ARG A 4 32.78 -9.04 35.65
C ARG A 4 31.98 -9.16 34.35
N LYS A 5 31.78 -8.07 33.60
CA LYS A 5 30.97 -8.09 32.36
C LYS A 5 31.75 -8.38 31.07
N LYS A 6 33.10 -8.38 31.11
CA LYS A 6 33.94 -8.60 29.91
C LYS A 6 34.23 -10.08 29.61
N GLN A 7 34.23 -10.96 30.62
CA GLN A 7 34.58 -12.38 30.45
C GLN A 7 33.48 -13.26 29.82
N LYS A 8 32.26 -12.73 29.60
CA LYS A 8 31.12 -13.52 29.08
C LYS A 8 30.89 -13.35 27.58
N LEU A 9 31.63 -12.46 26.93
CA LEU A 9 31.57 -12.23 25.47
C LEU A 9 32.60 -13.09 24.74
N ASP A 10 33.80 -13.28 25.31
CA ASP A 10 34.88 -14.02 24.63
C ASP A 10 34.68 -15.55 24.55
N LEU A 11 33.77 -16.12 25.35
CA LEU A 11 33.46 -17.57 25.34
C LEU A 11 32.37 -17.95 24.32
N LYS A 12 31.59 -16.99 23.81
CA LYS A 12 30.51 -17.26 22.85
C LYS A 12 30.99 -17.25 21.40
N ASP A 13 32.01 -16.44 21.11
CA ASP A 13 32.64 -16.36 19.78
C ASP A 13 33.50 -17.58 19.44
N SER A 14 33.89 -18.40 20.43
CA SER A 14 34.65 -19.63 20.20
C SER A 14 33.79 -20.83 19.79
N GLU A 15 32.51 -20.86 20.17
CA GLU A 15 31.59 -21.97 19.86
C GLU A 15 30.90 -21.81 18.49
N GLU A 16 30.73 -20.58 17.97
CA GLU A 16 30.18 -20.36 16.62
C GLU A 16 31.19 -20.64 15.49
N LYS A 17 32.50 -20.59 15.78
CA LYS A 17 33.54 -20.89 14.77
C LYS A 17 33.81 -22.38 14.55
N SER A 18 33.33 -23.27 15.42
CA SER A 18 33.50 -24.73 15.26
C SER A 18 32.40 -25.39 14.43
N LEU A 19 31.24 -24.77 14.28
CA LEU A 19 30.09 -25.35 13.56
C LEU A 19 30.03 -25.00 12.06
N ILE A 20 30.91 -24.13 11.56
CA ILE A 20 30.94 -23.69 10.16
C ILE A 20 31.96 -24.52 9.32
N LYS A 21 32.56 -25.57 9.89
CA LYS A 21 33.66 -26.32 9.24
C LYS A 21 33.32 -27.70 8.69
N GLU A 22 32.05 -28.13 8.66
CA GLU A 22 31.70 -29.53 8.30
C GLU A 22 30.73 -29.73 7.12
N GLU A 23 30.45 -28.74 6.26
CA GLU A 23 29.61 -28.96 5.05
C GLU A 23 30.18 -28.37 3.75
N ASP A 24 31.51 -28.41 3.57
CA ASP A 24 32.15 -28.19 2.26
C ASP A 24 33.00 -29.41 1.90
N ASP A 25 32.37 -30.51 1.45
CA ASP A 25 33.04 -31.52 0.63
C ASP A 25 32.06 -32.42 -0.13
N VAL A 26 31.60 -32.01 -1.32
CA VAL A 26 31.26 -32.96 -2.40
C VAL A 26 31.62 -32.34 -3.75
N GLN A 27 32.62 -32.95 -4.39
CA GLN A 27 33.15 -32.64 -5.71
C GLN A 27 32.17 -32.97 -6.84
N GLU A 28 32.08 -32.07 -7.83
CA GLU A 28 31.57 -32.37 -9.18
C GLU A 28 32.57 -33.21 -9.97
N THR A 29 32.09 -34.25 -10.66
CA THR A 29 32.63 -34.67 -11.97
C THR A 29 31.50 -35.13 -12.91
N PRO A 30 31.69 -35.04 -14.24
CA PRO A 30 30.61 -34.86 -15.20
C PRO A 30 30.35 -36.11 -16.06
N GLU A 31 29.08 -36.37 -16.39
CA GLU A 31 28.71 -37.28 -17.49
C GLU A 31 27.61 -36.69 -18.39
N LYS A 32 27.98 -36.43 -19.64
CA LYS A 32 27.09 -36.46 -20.83
C LYS A 32 27.08 -37.91 -21.31
N PRO A 33 25.99 -38.45 -21.91
CA PRO A 33 25.82 -38.23 -23.37
C PRO A 33 24.40 -38.32 -23.98
N LYS A 34 24.35 -37.74 -25.20
CA LYS A 34 23.61 -38.14 -26.43
C LYS A 34 22.22 -37.57 -26.73
N MET A 35 22.27 -36.70 -27.74
CA MET A 35 21.25 -36.45 -28.76
C MET A 35 21.04 -37.69 -29.65
N GLN A 36 19.78 -37.92 -30.04
CA GLN A 36 19.26 -38.43 -31.33
C GLN A 36 17.84 -37.82 -31.42
N GLY A 37 17.37 -37.13 -32.46
CA GLY A 37 17.62 -37.26 -33.89
C GLY A 37 16.49 -38.05 -34.53
N SER A 38 15.39 -37.39 -34.95
CA SER A 38 14.63 -37.80 -36.14
C SER A 38 13.68 -36.70 -36.63
N ASP A 39 13.93 -36.29 -37.86
CA ASP A 39 13.04 -35.56 -38.75
C ASP A 39 11.75 -36.36 -39.03
N LYS A 40 10.65 -35.65 -39.27
CA LYS A 40 9.78 -35.93 -40.43
C LYS A 40 8.89 -34.73 -40.79
N LYS A 41 9.08 -34.32 -42.05
CA LYS A 41 8.27 -33.40 -42.87
C LYS A 41 6.81 -33.86 -42.95
N SER A 42 5.88 -32.91 -42.99
CA SER A 42 4.83 -32.84 -44.02
C SER A 42 3.95 -31.59 -43.87
N SER A 43 4.03 -30.69 -44.85
CA SER A 43 2.91 -29.90 -45.38
C SER A 43 2.83 -30.23 -46.89
N PRO A 44 1.64 -30.19 -47.53
CA PRO A 44 1.12 -28.95 -48.13
C PRO A 44 -0.42 -28.84 -48.03
N GLY A 45 -1.04 -27.66 -48.06
CA GLY A 45 -1.38 -26.88 -49.26
C GLY A 45 -2.86 -26.44 -49.15
N ALA A 46 -3.15 -25.14 -49.13
CA ALA A 46 -3.71 -24.37 -50.24
C ALA A 46 -5.24 -24.48 -50.45
N GLY A 47 -5.94 -23.41 -50.06
CA GLY A 47 -7.00 -22.70 -50.81
C GLY A 47 -8.30 -23.42 -51.22
N SER A 48 -9.43 -22.91 -50.76
CA SER A 48 -10.58 -22.65 -51.64
C SER A 48 -11.58 -21.66 -51.04
N LYS A 49 -12.00 -20.72 -51.88
CA LYS A 49 -13.14 -19.81 -51.72
C LYS A 49 -14.42 -20.58 -52.03
N THR A 50 -15.48 -20.41 -51.25
CA THR A 50 -16.86 -20.53 -51.78
C THR A 50 -17.83 -19.69 -50.96
N ALA A 51 -18.77 -19.09 -51.68
CA ALA A 51 -19.72 -18.08 -51.24
C ALA A 51 -21.06 -18.66 -50.75
N LYS A 52 -21.75 -17.85 -49.95
CA LYS A 52 -23.21 -17.71 -49.78
C LYS A 52 -24.06 -18.94 -49.42
N LYS A 53 -24.74 -18.84 -48.28
CA LYS A 53 -26.22 -18.91 -48.16
C LYS A 53 -26.69 -18.46 -46.78
N GLU A 54 -27.53 -17.43 -46.74
CA GLU A 54 -28.40 -17.09 -45.62
C GLU A 54 -29.50 -18.14 -45.46
N PRO A 55 -30.05 -18.30 -44.24
CA PRO A 55 -31.47 -18.54 -44.11
C PRO A 55 -32.16 -17.50 -43.20
N LYS A 56 -33.25 -16.99 -43.80
CA LYS A 56 -34.48 -16.39 -43.31
C LYS A 56 -34.74 -16.31 -41.79
N LYS A 57 -35.27 -15.12 -41.44
CA LYS A 57 -36.07 -14.79 -40.25
C LYS A 57 -37.19 -15.81 -40.01
N GLU A 58 -37.33 -16.24 -38.77
CA GLU A 58 -38.59 -16.71 -38.20
C GLU A 58 -38.85 -15.98 -36.88
N ASP A 59 -40.02 -15.37 -36.81
CA ASP A 59 -40.57 -14.67 -35.65
C ASP A 59 -40.95 -15.68 -34.57
N ILE A 60 -40.35 -15.57 -33.37
CA ILE A 60 -40.80 -16.30 -32.19
C ILE A 60 -41.29 -15.32 -31.13
N LYS A 61 -42.51 -15.60 -30.69
CA LYS A 61 -43.38 -14.84 -29.80
C LYS A 61 -42.71 -14.50 -28.47
N LYS A 62 -42.97 -13.29 -27.98
CA LYS A 62 -42.70 -12.88 -26.60
C LYS A 62 -43.65 -13.64 -25.68
N GLU A 63 -43.09 -14.49 -24.81
CA GLU A 63 -43.77 -14.99 -23.62
C GLU A 63 -43.17 -14.33 -22.38
N ASP A 64 -44.07 -14.02 -21.45
CA ASP A 64 -43.89 -13.16 -20.28
C ASP A 64 -42.89 -13.72 -19.26
N ILE A 65 -41.91 -12.89 -18.86
CA ILE A 65 -41.06 -13.12 -17.69
C ILE A 65 -41.59 -12.21 -16.55
N PRO A 66 -41.93 -12.75 -15.37
CA PRO A 66 -42.53 -11.95 -14.30
C PRO A 66 -41.57 -10.87 -13.77
N GLN A 67 -42.08 -9.64 -13.68
CA GLN A 67 -41.43 -8.50 -13.02
C GLN A 67 -41.20 -8.81 -11.53
N ALA A 68 -39.95 -9.08 -11.16
CA ALA A 68 -39.51 -8.99 -9.77
C ALA A 68 -39.29 -7.50 -9.43
N THR A 69 -40.05 -7.02 -8.47
CA THR A 69 -40.07 -5.66 -7.94
C THR A 69 -38.69 -5.21 -7.41
N TRP A 70 -37.96 -4.43 -8.21
CA TRP A 70 -36.79 -3.66 -7.77
C TRP A 70 -37.26 -2.26 -7.37
N SER A 71 -37.82 -2.14 -6.17
CA SER A 71 -38.26 -0.86 -5.61
C SER A 71 -38.03 -0.83 -4.12
N LYS A 72 -36.80 -0.41 -3.73
CA LYS A 72 -36.44 0.35 -2.52
C LYS A 72 -34.96 0.11 -2.19
N ASP A 73 -34.03 0.58 -3.03
CA ASP A 73 -32.62 0.77 -2.62
C ASP A 73 -31.91 1.82 -3.50
N LYS A 74 -32.65 2.80 -4.04
CA LYS A 74 -32.11 3.86 -4.90
C LYS A 74 -31.81 5.18 -4.17
N LYS A 75 -31.84 5.20 -2.84
CA LYS A 75 -31.69 6.45 -2.05
C LYS A 75 -30.42 6.55 -1.19
N LYS A 76 -29.45 5.65 -1.35
CA LYS A 76 -28.22 5.67 -0.53
C LYS A 76 -26.89 5.63 -1.28
N GLU A 77 -26.87 5.64 -2.61
CA GLU A 77 -25.62 5.49 -3.39
C GLU A 77 -25.22 6.73 -4.22
N GLU A 78 -25.89 7.88 -4.05
CA GLU A 78 -25.55 9.13 -4.76
C GLU A 78 -24.63 10.10 -3.99
N ALA A 79 -24.14 9.71 -2.81
CA ALA A 79 -23.25 10.53 -2.00
C ALA A 79 -21.84 9.95 -2.03
N ASP A 80 -21.09 10.20 -3.10
CA ASP A 80 -19.65 9.88 -3.07
C ASP A 80 -18.81 10.79 -3.96
N SER A 81 -19.32 11.92 -4.45
CA SER A 81 -18.56 12.90 -5.23
C SER A 81 -17.66 13.77 -4.34
N GLU A 82 -16.42 13.34 -4.07
CA GLU A 82 -15.41 14.17 -3.40
C GLU A 82 -15.05 15.48 -4.15
N ILE A 83 -15.54 15.70 -5.37
CA ILE A 83 -15.30 16.96 -6.12
C ILE A 83 -16.50 17.93 -5.98
N ASP A 84 -17.70 17.41 -5.70
CA ASP A 84 -18.88 18.21 -5.40
C ASP A 84 -19.15 18.30 -3.88
N ASP A 85 -18.21 17.80 -3.06
CA ASP A 85 -18.23 18.01 -1.63
C ASP A 85 -18.10 19.52 -1.35
N PRO A 86 -19.12 20.17 -0.77
CA PRO A 86 -19.06 21.58 -0.41
C PRO A 86 -17.84 21.91 0.43
N VAL A 87 -17.37 20.95 1.24
CA VAL A 87 -16.20 21.09 2.11
C VAL A 87 -14.92 21.26 1.30
N ILE A 88 -14.75 20.52 0.19
CA ILE A 88 -13.57 20.59 -0.67
C ILE A 88 -13.58 21.88 -1.51
N LYS A 89 -14.77 22.33 -1.92
CA LYS A 89 -14.93 23.60 -2.63
C LYS A 89 -14.62 24.81 -1.74
N ASP A 90 -14.99 24.74 -0.46
CA ASP A 90 -14.63 25.75 0.54
C ASP A 90 -13.15 25.68 0.94
N LEU A 91 -12.56 24.48 1.02
CA LEU A 91 -11.13 24.27 1.27
C LEU A 91 -10.24 24.89 0.17
N PHE A 92 -10.75 24.93 -1.07
CA PHE A 92 -10.10 25.56 -2.21
C PHE A 92 -10.56 26.99 -2.48
N SER A 93 -11.38 27.56 -1.60
CA SER A 93 -11.82 28.94 -1.71
C SER A 93 -10.80 29.91 -1.09
N GLY A 94 -10.75 31.14 -1.61
CA GLY A 94 -9.89 32.19 -1.06
C GLY A 94 -8.41 32.08 -1.41
N LEU A 95 -7.58 32.75 -0.60
CA LEU A 95 -6.14 32.89 -0.83
C LEU A 95 -5.35 31.62 -0.51
N GLU A 96 -5.78 30.86 0.49
CA GLU A 96 -5.16 29.60 0.88
C GLU A 96 -5.34 28.53 -0.19
N GLY A 97 -6.57 28.40 -0.72
CA GLY A 97 -6.85 27.53 -1.86
C GLY A 97 -6.02 27.88 -3.10
N ALA A 98 -5.79 29.16 -3.39
CA ALA A 98 -4.96 29.58 -4.51
C ALA A 98 -3.47 29.20 -4.36
N ALA A 99 -2.93 29.34 -3.14
CA ALA A 99 -1.57 28.92 -2.83
C ALA A 99 -1.44 27.39 -2.94
N PHE A 100 -2.37 26.64 -2.34
CA PHE A 100 -2.44 25.19 -2.42
C PHE A 100 -2.54 24.69 -3.87
N GLN A 101 -3.45 25.27 -4.67
CA GLN A 101 -3.64 24.89 -6.08
C GLN A 101 -2.37 25.15 -6.92
N SER A 102 -1.55 26.10 -6.49
CA SER A 102 -0.27 26.44 -7.11
C SER A 102 0.91 25.66 -6.53
N ARG A 103 0.67 24.72 -5.59
CA ARG A 103 1.68 23.94 -4.86
C ARG A 103 2.67 24.81 -4.08
N MET A 104 2.17 25.88 -3.47
CA MET A 104 2.95 26.80 -2.64
C MET A 104 2.38 26.89 -1.22
N PRO A 105 3.24 27.04 -0.20
CA PRO A 105 2.80 27.27 1.16
C PRO A 105 2.11 28.63 1.27
N PHE A 106 0.93 28.65 1.88
CA PHE A 106 0.12 29.86 2.03
C PHE A 106 0.78 30.91 2.93
N ASP A 107 1.41 30.47 4.01
CA ASP A 107 1.88 31.28 5.14
C ASP A 107 3.41 31.45 5.19
N LYS A 108 4.15 30.87 4.23
CA LYS A 108 5.62 30.85 4.21
C LYS A 108 6.17 31.12 2.81
N LEU A 109 7.41 31.60 2.77
CA LEU A 109 8.20 31.72 1.54
C LEU A 109 8.81 30.36 1.20
N THR A 110 8.81 30.03 -0.08
CA THR A 110 9.61 28.95 -0.66
C THR A 110 11.08 29.36 -0.78
N SER A 111 11.98 28.39 -0.94
CA SER A 111 13.41 28.67 -1.16
C SER A 111 13.65 29.50 -2.44
N THR A 112 12.85 29.28 -3.48
CA THR A 112 12.92 30.04 -4.74
C THR A 112 12.46 31.49 -4.56
N GLU A 113 11.36 31.71 -3.81
CA GLU A 113 10.93 33.06 -3.46
C GLU A 113 11.98 33.78 -2.61
N ALA A 114 12.55 33.12 -1.60
CA ALA A 114 13.59 33.70 -0.76
C ALA A 114 14.84 34.11 -1.56
N ALA A 115 15.21 33.33 -2.59
CA ALA A 115 16.32 33.67 -3.48
C ALA A 115 16.02 34.88 -4.38
N CYS A 116 14.79 35.04 -4.85
CA CYS A 116 14.38 36.17 -5.71
C CYS A 116 14.01 37.44 -4.94
N PHE A 117 13.67 37.31 -3.66
CA PHE A 117 13.26 38.40 -2.77
C PHE A 117 14.07 38.36 -1.46
N PRO A 118 15.41 38.45 -1.49
CA PRO A 118 16.24 38.38 -0.29
C PRO A 118 15.98 39.54 0.67
N ASP A 119 15.56 40.69 0.14
CA ASP A 119 15.10 41.85 0.90
C ASP A 119 13.85 41.54 1.73
N ILE A 120 12.89 40.78 1.18
CA ILE A 120 11.67 40.37 1.87
C ILE A 120 11.95 39.21 2.84
N ALA A 121 12.78 38.24 2.43
CA ALA A 121 13.11 37.08 3.25
C ALA A 121 13.79 37.47 4.57
N ASN A 122 14.59 38.53 4.57
CA ASN A 122 15.27 39.07 5.75
C ASN A 122 14.51 40.23 6.41
N ALA A 123 13.32 40.60 5.92
CA ALA A 123 12.52 41.69 6.46
C ALA A 123 11.75 41.27 7.73
N ALA A 124 11.10 42.26 8.35
CA ALA A 124 10.15 42.03 9.43
C ALA A 124 8.98 41.15 8.96
N LEU A 125 8.41 40.37 9.89
CA LEU A 125 7.31 39.43 9.62
C LEU A 125 6.11 40.09 8.93
N GLN A 126 5.83 41.36 9.23
CA GLN A 126 4.74 42.10 8.59
C GLN A 126 4.95 42.29 7.09
N THR A 127 6.18 42.60 6.66
CA THR A 127 6.54 42.75 5.24
C THR A 127 6.41 41.41 4.51
N VAL A 128 6.83 40.32 5.17
CA VAL A 128 6.64 38.96 4.63
C VAL A 128 5.16 38.66 4.44
N LYS A 129 4.31 38.96 5.43
CA LYS A 129 2.85 38.76 5.32
C LYS A 129 2.23 39.57 4.18
N VAL A 130 2.67 40.81 3.96
CA VAL A 130 2.22 41.64 2.82
C VAL A 130 2.59 40.99 1.49
N TYR A 131 3.84 40.53 1.34
CA TYR A 131 4.28 39.78 0.16
C TYR A 131 3.42 38.53 -0.09
N LEU A 132 3.24 37.69 0.94
CA LEU A 132 2.50 36.44 0.82
C LEU A 132 1.05 36.69 0.41
N ASN A 133 0.42 37.74 0.94
CA ASN A 133 -0.93 38.14 0.55
C ASN A 133 -1.00 38.55 -0.92
N ILE A 134 -0.10 39.45 -1.37
CA ILE A 134 -0.01 39.88 -2.78
C ILE A 134 0.17 38.66 -3.70
N ARG A 135 1.12 37.79 -3.37
CA ARG A 135 1.44 36.57 -4.10
C ARG A 135 0.23 35.63 -4.20
N ASN A 136 -0.43 35.33 -3.08
CA ASN A 136 -1.62 34.48 -3.05
C ASN A 136 -2.79 35.09 -3.83
N ARG A 137 -2.97 36.41 -3.74
CA ARG A 137 -4.07 37.12 -4.41
C ARG A 137 -3.89 37.16 -5.92
N ILE A 138 -2.66 37.36 -6.43
CA ILE A 138 -2.37 37.29 -7.87
C ILE A 138 -2.62 35.87 -8.41
N LEU A 139 -2.23 34.82 -7.68
CA LEU A 139 -2.54 33.44 -8.05
C LEU A 139 -4.04 33.20 -8.12
N GLN A 140 -4.78 33.68 -7.12
CA GLN A 140 -6.23 33.56 -7.07
C GLN A 140 -6.87 34.20 -8.31
N MET A 141 -6.48 35.43 -8.66
CA MET A 141 -7.00 36.14 -9.84
C MET A 141 -6.76 35.35 -11.14
N TRP A 142 -5.61 34.70 -11.27
CA TRP A 142 -5.31 33.85 -12.44
C TRP A 142 -6.18 32.58 -12.46
N LEU A 143 -6.30 31.90 -11.32
CA LEU A 143 -7.06 30.65 -11.22
C LEU A 143 -8.58 30.83 -11.38
N GLU A 144 -9.10 32.03 -11.07
CA GLU A 144 -10.49 32.42 -11.32
C GLU A 144 -10.81 32.54 -12.82
N ASN A 145 -9.88 33.05 -13.63
CA ASN A 145 -10.06 33.21 -15.08
C ASN A 145 -8.81 32.82 -15.88
N PRO A 146 -8.46 31.51 -15.95
CA PRO A 146 -7.24 31.05 -16.62
C PRO A 146 -7.33 31.08 -18.14
N LYS A 147 -8.49 31.47 -18.72
CA LYS A 147 -8.70 31.59 -20.16
C LYS A 147 -8.20 32.94 -20.71
N GLN A 148 -7.80 33.88 -19.87
CA GLN A 148 -7.34 35.21 -20.27
C GLN A 148 -6.07 35.59 -19.51
N GLN A 149 -5.14 36.25 -20.21
CA GLN A 149 -3.90 36.73 -19.60
C GLN A 149 -4.18 37.68 -18.43
N LEU A 150 -3.56 37.41 -17.28
CA LEU A 150 -3.52 38.32 -16.14
C LEU A 150 -2.35 39.30 -16.33
N ILE A 151 -2.66 40.50 -16.83
CA ILE A 151 -1.70 41.60 -16.96
C ILE A 151 -1.52 42.34 -15.62
N LEU A 152 -0.38 43.02 -15.46
CA LEU A 152 -0.05 43.75 -14.24
C LEU A 152 -1.10 44.83 -13.91
N GLU A 153 -1.62 45.53 -14.92
CA GLU A 153 -2.61 46.59 -14.72
C GLU A 153 -3.88 46.06 -14.07
N HIS A 154 -4.43 44.95 -14.59
CA HIS A 154 -5.58 44.28 -13.99
C HIS A 154 -5.29 43.71 -12.60
N ALA A 155 -4.05 43.27 -12.35
CA ALA A 155 -3.66 42.84 -11.02
C ALA A 155 -3.68 44.02 -10.05
N ILE A 156 -3.11 45.18 -10.41
CA ILE A 156 -3.13 46.40 -9.59
C ILE A 156 -4.57 46.84 -9.29
N ASP A 157 -5.43 46.90 -10.31
CA ASP A 157 -6.80 47.41 -10.20
C ASP A 157 -7.69 46.56 -9.26
N ARG A 158 -7.43 45.25 -9.18
CA ARG A 158 -8.21 44.30 -8.37
C ARG A 158 -7.60 44.03 -6.99
N MET A 159 -6.50 44.69 -6.64
CA MET A 159 -5.83 44.55 -5.35
C MET A 159 -6.39 45.55 -4.34
N GLU A 160 -6.74 45.05 -3.16
CA GLU A 160 -7.33 45.86 -2.10
C GLU A 160 -6.26 46.56 -1.23
N PRO A 161 -6.55 47.74 -0.66
CA PRO A 161 -5.71 48.34 0.37
C PRO A 161 -5.55 47.42 1.60
N PRO A 162 -4.37 47.39 2.27
CA PRO A 162 -3.16 48.18 1.99
C PRO A 162 -2.22 47.54 0.94
N TYR A 163 -2.57 46.39 0.37
CA TYR A 163 -1.69 45.59 -0.48
C TYR A 163 -1.44 46.18 -1.87
N ASN A 164 -2.24 47.17 -2.27
CA ASN A 164 -2.08 47.93 -3.51
C ASN A 164 -1.17 49.18 -3.39
N SER A 165 -0.67 49.47 -2.18
CA SER A 165 0.12 50.70 -1.93
C SER A 165 1.54 50.63 -2.50
N ASP A 166 2.20 49.47 -2.46
CA ASP A 166 3.54 49.27 -3.02
C ASP A 166 3.48 48.65 -4.42
N LEU A 167 3.45 49.52 -5.43
CA LEU A 167 3.40 49.13 -6.83
C LEU A 167 4.68 48.43 -7.31
N GLN A 168 5.83 48.73 -6.72
CA GLN A 168 7.10 48.09 -7.13
C GLN A 168 7.15 46.65 -6.64
N LEU A 169 6.70 46.41 -5.40
CA LEU A 169 6.54 45.05 -4.90
C LEU A 169 5.56 44.27 -5.75
N LEU A 170 4.39 44.83 -6.05
CA LEU A 170 3.37 44.16 -6.86
C LEU A 170 3.90 43.77 -8.25
N LYS A 171 4.63 44.69 -8.91
CA LYS A 171 5.29 44.45 -10.20
C LYS A 171 6.31 43.33 -10.11
N ARG A 172 7.14 43.29 -9.07
CA ARG A 172 8.15 42.24 -8.87
C ARG A 172 7.49 40.88 -8.64
N VAL A 173 6.43 40.82 -7.82
CA VAL A 173 5.68 39.57 -7.53
C VAL A 173 5.00 39.05 -8.79
N HIS A 174 4.29 39.91 -9.52
CA HIS A 174 3.65 39.53 -10.80
C HIS A 174 4.68 38.98 -11.79
N ALA A 175 5.79 39.67 -11.99
CA ALA A 175 6.86 39.24 -12.88
C ALA A 175 7.50 37.90 -12.44
N PHE A 176 7.67 37.68 -11.13
CA PHE A 176 8.16 36.42 -10.58
C PHE A 176 7.20 35.27 -10.89
N LEU A 177 5.90 35.45 -10.62
CA LEU A 177 4.88 34.42 -10.86
C LEU A 177 4.75 34.09 -12.35
N GLU A 178 4.77 35.10 -13.21
CA GLU A 178 4.71 34.91 -14.67
C GLU A 178 5.97 34.21 -15.19
N ARG A 179 7.16 34.63 -14.73
CA ARG A 179 8.44 34.04 -15.16
C ARG A 179 8.57 32.57 -14.80
N ASN A 180 8.08 32.18 -13.63
CA ASN A 180 8.16 30.81 -13.12
C ASN A 180 6.94 29.94 -13.52
N GLY A 181 6.01 30.48 -14.31
CA GLY A 181 4.87 29.72 -14.84
C GLY A 181 3.80 29.39 -13.78
N PHE A 182 3.66 30.21 -12.74
CA PHE A 182 2.56 30.10 -11.78
C PHE A 182 1.28 30.77 -12.26
N ILE A 183 1.42 31.82 -13.10
CA ILE A 183 0.33 32.48 -13.81
C ILE A 183 0.66 32.56 -15.30
N ASN A 184 -0.34 32.86 -16.13
CA ASN A 184 -0.15 33.07 -17.57
C ASN A 184 0.57 31.88 -18.25
N TYR A 185 0.23 30.65 -17.86
CA TYR A 185 0.71 29.42 -18.49
C TYR A 185 -0.41 28.70 -19.25
N GLY A 186 -0.03 27.83 -20.19
CA GLY A 186 -0.97 27.07 -21.00
C GLY A 186 -1.61 27.92 -22.10
N ILE A 187 -2.87 27.65 -22.40
CA ILE A 187 -3.59 28.21 -23.55
C ILE A 187 -4.61 29.24 -23.07
N PHE A 188 -4.35 30.52 -23.34
CA PHE A 188 -5.20 31.63 -22.91
C PHE A 188 -5.22 32.76 -23.94
N LYS A 189 -6.29 33.56 -23.91
CA LYS A 189 -6.41 34.78 -24.69
C LYS A 189 -5.43 35.82 -24.17
N ARG A 190 -4.47 36.19 -25.02
CA ARG A 190 -3.46 37.20 -24.75
C ARG A 190 -4.05 38.61 -24.90
N LEU A 191 -3.69 39.50 -23.98
CA LEU A 191 -4.11 40.91 -24.01
C LEU A 191 -3.00 41.82 -24.56
N LYS A 192 -1.74 41.52 -24.22
CA LYS A 192 -0.57 42.24 -24.75
C LYS A 192 0.09 41.43 -25.85
N PRO A 193 0.29 41.96 -27.07
CA PRO A 193 0.90 41.21 -28.16
C PRO A 193 2.29 40.70 -27.78
N ILE A 194 2.71 39.59 -28.40
CA ILE A 194 4.08 39.08 -28.21
C ILE A 194 5.05 40.16 -28.73
N PRO A 195 6.16 40.46 -28.02
CA PRO A 195 7.16 41.41 -28.49
C PRO A 195 7.61 41.08 -29.91
N ALA A 196 7.54 42.05 -30.81
CA ALA A 196 7.90 41.86 -32.22
C ALA A 196 9.40 41.53 -32.39
N LYS A 197 10.25 42.14 -31.54
CA LYS A 197 11.68 41.86 -31.48
C LYS A 197 11.93 40.64 -30.60
N LYS A 198 12.54 39.61 -31.18
CA LYS A 198 12.94 38.40 -30.45
C LYS A 198 14.34 38.55 -29.87
N TYR A 199 14.56 38.05 -28.65
CA TYR A 199 15.80 38.30 -27.87
C TYR A 199 16.71 37.07 -27.70
N GLY A 200 16.67 36.13 -28.63
CA GLY A 200 17.49 34.92 -28.59
C GLY A 200 16.80 33.76 -29.29
N LYS A 201 17.56 32.72 -29.64
CA LYS A 201 17.08 31.55 -30.34
C LYS A 201 17.29 30.30 -29.50
N VAL A 202 16.23 29.52 -29.31
CA VAL A 202 16.22 28.29 -28.52
C VAL A 202 15.71 27.14 -29.38
N ILE A 203 16.41 26.01 -29.34
CA ILE A 203 15.95 24.76 -29.93
C ILE A 203 15.47 23.86 -28.78
N VAL A 204 14.24 23.37 -28.88
CA VAL A 204 13.65 22.39 -27.97
C VAL A 204 13.61 21.05 -28.68
N ILE A 205 14.26 20.03 -28.11
CA ILE A 205 14.29 18.67 -28.65
C ILE A 205 13.14 17.88 -28.01
N GLY A 206 12.16 17.49 -28.83
CA GLY A 206 10.98 16.72 -28.45
C GLY A 206 9.73 17.59 -28.26
N ALA A 207 8.66 17.27 -28.99
CA ALA A 207 7.34 17.90 -28.89
C ALA A 207 6.39 17.10 -27.97
N GLY A 208 6.91 16.53 -26.88
CA GLY A 208 6.10 16.05 -25.76
C GLY A 208 5.57 17.21 -24.91
N ILE A 209 4.69 16.92 -23.94
CA ILE A 209 4.05 17.97 -23.12
C ILE A 209 5.06 18.91 -22.42
N ALA A 210 6.19 18.38 -21.94
CA ALA A 210 7.25 19.18 -21.34
C ALA A 210 7.90 20.16 -22.34
N GLY A 211 8.23 19.68 -23.54
CA GLY A 211 8.83 20.49 -24.59
C GLY A 211 7.86 21.55 -25.13
N LEU A 212 6.59 21.18 -25.32
CA LEU A 212 5.54 22.11 -25.75
C LEU A 212 5.28 23.21 -24.71
N ALA A 213 5.20 22.85 -23.42
CA ALA A 213 5.01 23.82 -22.35
C ALA A 213 6.19 24.81 -22.25
N ALA A 214 7.43 24.31 -22.34
CA ALA A 214 8.62 25.15 -22.34
C ALA A 214 8.68 26.05 -23.58
N ALA A 215 8.43 25.50 -24.77
CA ALA A 215 8.44 26.24 -26.01
C ALA A 215 7.39 27.36 -26.01
N GLN A 216 6.21 27.06 -25.49
CA GLN A 216 5.15 28.04 -25.30
C GLN A 216 5.61 29.17 -24.38
N GLN A 217 6.07 28.87 -23.15
CA GLN A 217 6.54 29.91 -22.21
C GLN A 217 7.68 30.76 -22.78
N LEU A 218 8.69 30.15 -23.42
CA LEU A 218 9.82 30.88 -24.01
C LEU A 218 9.38 31.80 -25.15
N GLN A 219 8.47 31.33 -26.01
CA GLN A 219 7.89 32.17 -27.05
C GLN A 219 7.12 33.36 -26.45
N GLN A 220 6.38 33.11 -25.36
CA GLN A 220 5.65 34.17 -24.65
C GLN A 220 6.58 35.23 -24.04
N PHE A 221 7.81 34.85 -23.64
CA PHE A 221 8.85 35.77 -23.18
C PHE A 221 9.59 36.48 -24.32
N GLY A 222 9.19 36.27 -25.58
CA GLY A 222 9.77 36.94 -26.74
C GLY A 222 11.05 36.28 -27.27
N LEU A 223 11.24 34.98 -27.06
CA LEU A 223 12.31 34.23 -27.71
C LEU A 223 11.86 33.62 -29.04
N GLU A 224 12.81 33.39 -29.95
CA GLU A 224 12.62 32.53 -31.12
C GLU A 224 12.79 31.08 -30.70
N VAL A 225 11.73 30.28 -30.84
CA VAL A 225 11.76 28.87 -30.43
C VAL A 225 11.51 27.98 -31.63
N ILE A 226 12.38 26.99 -31.82
CA ILE A 226 12.22 25.90 -32.79
C ILE A 226 12.05 24.60 -32.01
N VAL A 227 11.00 23.84 -32.30
CA VAL A 227 10.78 22.52 -31.70
C VAL A 227 11.12 21.46 -32.74
N LEU A 228 12.00 20.52 -32.40
CA LEU A 228 12.37 19.39 -33.24
C LEU A 228 11.73 18.12 -32.69
N GLU A 229 10.84 17.49 -33.45
CA GLU A 229 10.21 16.23 -33.08
C GLU A 229 10.59 15.15 -34.09
N SER A 230 10.93 13.98 -33.56
CA SER A 230 11.31 12.80 -34.33
C SER A 230 10.13 12.11 -35.01
N ARG A 231 8.94 12.21 -34.41
CA ARG A 231 7.71 11.60 -34.87
C ARG A 231 6.94 12.52 -35.81
N ASP A 232 6.00 11.93 -36.53
CA ASP A 232 5.01 12.62 -37.38
C ASP A 232 3.86 13.28 -36.58
N ARG A 233 3.97 13.31 -35.25
CA ARG A 233 2.96 13.86 -34.34
C ARG A 233 3.60 14.47 -33.10
N VAL A 234 2.89 15.40 -32.49
CA VAL A 234 3.20 15.92 -31.15
C VAL A 234 2.70 14.98 -30.03
N GLY A 235 2.93 15.36 -28.77
CA GLY A 235 2.40 14.70 -27.57
C GLY A 235 3.34 13.65 -26.98
N GLY A 236 4.23 13.05 -27.78
CA GLY A 236 5.19 12.06 -27.31
C GLY A 236 4.51 10.83 -26.69
N ARG A 237 4.66 10.66 -25.37
CA ARG A 237 4.03 9.59 -24.58
C ARG A 237 2.53 9.82 -24.32
N ILE A 238 1.99 10.99 -24.64
CA ILE A 238 0.55 11.22 -24.69
C ILE A 238 0.12 10.91 -26.13
N ALA A 239 -0.52 9.76 -26.33
CA ALA A 239 -0.78 9.22 -27.66
C ALA A 239 -2.20 8.65 -27.72
N THR A 240 -3.06 9.29 -28.50
CA THR A 240 -4.45 8.88 -28.68
C THR A 240 -4.61 8.17 -30.03
N PHE A 241 -5.08 6.92 -30.00
CA PHE A 241 -5.57 6.22 -31.18
C PHE A 241 -6.96 6.75 -31.55
N ARG A 242 -7.17 7.05 -32.84
CA ARG A 242 -8.43 7.56 -33.39
C ARG A 242 -8.78 6.82 -34.67
N LYS A 243 -9.93 6.16 -34.72
CA LYS A 243 -10.45 5.49 -35.93
C LYS A 243 -11.97 5.52 -35.94
N GLY A 244 -12.56 6.29 -36.86
CA GLY A 244 -14.00 6.58 -36.83
C GLY A 244 -14.38 7.23 -35.50
N ASN A 245 -15.38 6.69 -34.81
CA ASN A 245 -15.80 7.16 -33.50
C ASN A 245 -15.03 6.53 -32.33
N TYR A 246 -14.08 5.61 -32.61
CA TYR A 246 -13.28 4.98 -31.57
C TYR A 246 -12.09 5.87 -31.19
N ILE A 247 -12.02 6.21 -29.91
CA ILE A 247 -10.95 6.99 -29.30
C ILE A 247 -10.41 6.19 -28.12
N ALA A 248 -9.11 5.95 -28.09
CA ALA A 248 -8.45 5.26 -26.98
C ALA A 248 -7.05 5.82 -26.77
N ASP A 249 -6.67 6.12 -25.52
CA ASP A 249 -5.32 6.55 -25.19
C ASP A 249 -4.41 5.33 -25.00
N LEU A 250 -3.30 5.32 -25.75
CA LEU A 250 -2.22 4.33 -25.64
C LEU A 250 -1.14 4.77 -24.64
N GLY A 251 -1.29 5.97 -24.09
CA GLY A 251 -0.32 6.64 -23.22
C GLY A 251 -0.96 7.13 -21.93
N ALA A 252 -0.70 8.38 -21.57
CA ALA A 252 -1.36 9.00 -20.42
C ALA A 252 -2.88 9.13 -20.66
N MET A 253 -3.68 8.61 -19.72
CA MET A 253 -5.15 8.64 -19.78
C MET A 253 -5.82 9.07 -18.46
N VAL A 254 -5.05 9.15 -17.36
CA VAL A 254 -5.56 9.46 -16.02
C VAL A 254 -4.97 10.77 -15.52
N VAL A 255 -5.84 11.66 -15.02
CA VAL A 255 -5.43 12.83 -14.24
C VAL A 255 -5.53 12.48 -12.76
N THR A 256 -4.38 12.40 -12.06
CA THR A 256 -4.30 11.98 -10.66
C THR A 256 -4.63 13.13 -9.72
N GLY A 257 -5.92 13.27 -9.39
CA GLY A 257 -6.43 14.33 -8.53
C GLY A 257 -6.38 15.72 -9.17
N LEU A 258 -7.30 16.60 -8.75
CA LEU A 258 -7.39 17.97 -9.28
C LEU A 258 -6.77 19.02 -8.34
N GLY A 259 -6.74 18.74 -7.03
CA GLY A 259 -6.15 19.60 -6.02
C GLY A 259 -4.64 19.73 -6.22
N GLY A 260 -4.14 20.95 -6.39
CA GLY A 260 -2.72 21.21 -6.62
C GLY A 260 -2.20 20.75 -8.00
N ASN A 261 -3.05 20.24 -8.89
CA ASN A 261 -2.64 19.75 -10.20
C ASN A 261 -2.73 20.85 -11.27
N PRO A 262 -1.66 21.18 -12.02
CA PRO A 262 -1.72 22.22 -13.06
C PRO A 262 -2.61 21.82 -14.25
N VAL A 263 -2.86 20.52 -14.43
CA VAL A 263 -3.78 20.01 -15.46
C VAL A 263 -5.21 20.49 -15.21
N THR A 264 -5.58 20.80 -13.96
CA THR A 264 -6.89 21.40 -13.62
C THR A 264 -7.07 22.78 -14.24
N THR A 265 -6.00 23.56 -14.37
CA THR A 265 -6.05 24.84 -15.08
C THR A 265 -6.13 24.62 -16.58
N LEU A 266 -5.35 23.67 -17.11
CA LEU A 266 -5.35 23.33 -18.53
C LEU A 266 -6.70 22.77 -18.97
N SER A 267 -7.37 21.94 -18.18
CA SER A 267 -8.67 21.36 -18.52
C SER A 267 -9.74 22.43 -18.71
N LYS A 268 -9.71 23.49 -17.89
CA LYS A 268 -10.54 24.68 -18.07
C LYS A 268 -10.21 25.44 -19.35
N GLN A 269 -8.95 25.46 -19.80
CA GLN A 269 -8.50 26.19 -20.98
C GLN A 269 -8.87 25.49 -22.29
N ILE A 270 -8.80 24.15 -22.35
CA ILE A 270 -8.98 23.36 -23.59
C ILE A 270 -10.31 22.60 -23.67
N ASP A 271 -11.24 22.87 -22.74
CA ASP A 271 -12.55 22.21 -22.66
C ASP A 271 -12.43 20.68 -22.62
N MET A 272 -11.59 20.19 -21.70
CA MET A 272 -11.27 18.78 -21.59
C MET A 272 -12.39 18.05 -20.81
N GLU A 273 -13.01 17.04 -21.43
CA GLU A 273 -14.02 16.20 -20.79
C GLU A 273 -13.36 15.25 -19.77
N LEU A 274 -13.59 15.50 -18.49
CA LEU A 274 -13.08 14.68 -17.40
C LEU A 274 -14.19 13.77 -16.87
N HIS A 275 -13.94 12.47 -16.90
CA HIS A 275 -14.83 11.47 -16.29
C HIS A 275 -14.19 10.86 -15.05
N ARG A 276 -14.95 10.78 -13.96
CA ARG A 276 -14.48 10.15 -12.74
C ARG A 276 -14.41 8.63 -12.92
N ILE A 277 -13.27 8.07 -12.54
CA ILE A 277 -13.06 6.62 -12.50
C ILE A 277 -13.67 6.08 -11.21
N ARG A 278 -14.62 5.15 -11.35
CA ARG A 278 -15.18 4.41 -10.20
C ARG A 278 -14.12 3.43 -9.69
N GLN A 279 -13.93 3.40 -8.38
CA GLN A 279 -12.89 2.56 -7.75
C GLN A 279 -13.27 1.08 -7.68
N LYS A 280 -14.55 0.73 -7.88
CA LYS A 280 -14.99 -0.67 -7.89
C LYS A 280 -14.31 -1.46 -9.01
N CYS A 281 -13.41 -2.36 -8.63
CA CYS A 281 -12.63 -3.19 -9.54
C CYS A 281 -12.82 -4.68 -9.18
N PRO A 282 -13.84 -5.37 -9.73
CA PRO A 282 -14.04 -6.79 -9.43
C PRO A 282 -12.91 -7.63 -10.04
N LEU A 283 -12.36 -8.53 -9.23
CA LEU A 283 -11.31 -9.46 -9.66
C LEU A 283 -11.91 -10.75 -10.23
N TYR A 284 -11.30 -11.27 -11.28
CA TYR A 284 -11.65 -12.54 -11.92
C TYR A 284 -10.47 -13.50 -11.86
N GLN A 285 -10.74 -14.74 -11.47
CA GLN A 285 -9.77 -15.82 -11.48
C GLN A 285 -9.45 -16.25 -12.92
N SER A 286 -8.39 -17.02 -13.11
CA SER A 286 -8.06 -17.63 -14.41
C SER A 286 -9.16 -18.55 -14.97
N THR A 287 -10.04 -19.05 -14.10
CA THR A 287 -11.25 -19.81 -14.46
C THR A 287 -12.37 -18.95 -15.03
N GLY A 288 -12.25 -17.61 -14.97
CA GLY A 288 -13.29 -16.65 -15.35
C GLY A 288 -14.33 -16.38 -14.27
N VAL A 289 -14.23 -17.03 -13.10
CA VAL A 289 -15.13 -16.81 -11.96
C VAL A 289 -14.66 -15.61 -11.15
N THR A 290 -15.60 -14.80 -10.66
CA THR A 290 -15.31 -13.67 -9.78
C THR A 290 -14.71 -14.13 -8.45
N VAL A 291 -13.80 -13.35 -7.89
CA VAL A 291 -13.27 -13.57 -6.54
C VAL A 291 -14.34 -13.19 -5.50
N ASP A 292 -14.49 -14.01 -4.46
CA ASP A 292 -15.40 -13.73 -3.34
C ASP A 292 -14.97 -12.44 -2.62
N LYS A 293 -15.94 -11.59 -2.27
CA LYS A 293 -15.68 -10.30 -1.63
C LYS A 293 -14.86 -10.42 -0.34
N ASP A 294 -15.17 -11.40 0.50
CA ASP A 294 -14.43 -11.62 1.76
C ASP A 294 -12.96 -11.96 1.52
N LYS A 295 -12.65 -12.69 0.45
CA LYS A 295 -11.27 -13.02 0.07
C LYS A 295 -10.56 -11.81 -0.52
N ASP A 296 -11.25 -11.05 -1.36
CA ASP A 296 -10.71 -9.82 -1.96
C ASP A 296 -10.28 -8.83 -0.86
N GLU A 297 -11.19 -8.51 0.07
CA GLU A 297 -10.91 -7.61 1.19
C GLU A 297 -9.83 -8.16 2.14
N MET A 298 -9.82 -9.47 2.40
CA MET A 298 -8.80 -10.10 3.25
C MET A 298 -7.41 -9.99 2.62
N VAL A 299 -7.28 -10.26 1.32
CA VAL A 299 -6.00 -10.21 0.61
C VAL A 299 -5.53 -8.77 0.42
N GLU A 300 -6.43 -7.83 0.12
CA GLU A 300 -6.09 -6.40 0.03
C GLU A 300 -5.56 -5.88 1.37
N ARG A 301 -6.20 -6.25 2.49
CA ARG A 301 -5.73 -5.88 3.83
C ARG A 301 -4.33 -6.43 4.11
N GLU A 302 -4.07 -7.68 3.76
CA GLU A 302 -2.75 -8.28 3.97
C GLU A 302 -1.69 -7.68 3.04
N PHE A 303 -2.05 -7.37 1.79
CA PHE A 303 -1.17 -6.66 0.85
C PHE A 303 -0.70 -5.31 1.41
N ASN A 304 -1.63 -4.51 1.97
CA ASN A 304 -1.28 -3.23 2.59
C ASN A 304 -0.41 -3.41 3.85
N ARG A 305 -0.69 -4.41 4.68
CA ARG A 305 0.15 -4.76 5.85
C ARG A 305 1.56 -5.18 5.44
N LEU A 306 1.72 -5.89 4.33
CA LEU A 306 3.04 -6.24 3.79
C LEU A 306 3.81 -4.98 3.35
N LEU A 307 3.15 -4.03 2.69
CA LEU A 307 3.79 -2.75 2.34
C LEU A 307 4.23 -1.96 3.58
N GLU A 308 3.37 -1.86 4.60
CA GLU A 308 3.73 -1.25 5.88
C GLU A 308 4.92 -1.95 6.55
N ALA A 309 4.97 -3.28 6.53
CA ALA A 309 6.09 -4.05 7.05
C ALA A 309 7.38 -3.77 6.27
N THR A 310 7.33 -3.68 4.93
CA THR A 310 8.53 -3.29 4.15
C THR A 310 8.99 -1.86 4.46
N SER A 311 8.06 -0.93 4.70
CA SER A 311 8.39 0.41 5.14
C SER A 311 9.06 0.42 6.52
N TYR A 312 8.58 -0.42 7.45
CA TYR A 312 9.20 -0.63 8.75
C TYR A 312 10.62 -1.20 8.61
N LEU A 313 10.83 -2.22 7.77
CA LEU A 313 12.16 -2.78 7.49
C LEU A 313 13.13 -1.69 6.98
N SER A 314 12.67 -0.84 6.06
CA SER A 314 13.50 0.21 5.45
C SER A 314 13.84 1.34 6.44
N HIS A 315 12.86 1.88 7.16
CA HIS A 315 13.07 3.07 7.99
C HIS A 315 13.50 2.79 9.43
N GLN A 316 13.09 1.66 10.01
CA GLN A 316 13.37 1.35 11.43
C GLN A 316 14.56 0.42 11.60
N LEU A 317 14.75 -0.53 10.68
CA LEU A 317 15.84 -1.50 10.73
C LEU A 317 17.01 -1.14 9.80
N ASP A 318 16.90 -0.02 9.08
CA ASP A 318 17.85 0.42 8.05
C ASP A 318 18.21 -0.69 7.05
N PHE A 319 17.21 -1.52 6.73
CA PHE A 319 17.41 -2.70 5.90
C PHE A 319 17.30 -2.35 4.41
N ASN A 320 18.21 -1.48 3.98
CA ASN A 320 18.23 -0.90 2.64
C ASN A 320 19.31 -1.52 1.74
N TYR A 321 20.21 -2.33 2.31
CA TYR A 321 21.30 -2.99 1.59
C TYR A 321 21.43 -4.46 1.99
N ALA A 322 21.65 -5.32 0.99
CA ALA A 322 21.99 -6.71 1.18
C ALA A 322 23.35 -6.98 0.53
N GLY A 323 24.38 -7.13 1.36
CA GLY A 323 25.77 -7.03 0.91
C GLY A 323 26.04 -5.64 0.33
N ASN A 324 26.56 -5.57 -0.89
CA ASN A 324 26.88 -4.29 -1.56
C ASN A 324 25.79 -3.83 -2.55
N LYS A 325 24.58 -4.40 -2.51
CA LYS A 325 23.49 -4.05 -3.44
C LYS A 325 22.32 -3.43 -2.70
N PRO A 326 21.69 -2.37 -3.24
CA PRO A 326 20.48 -1.82 -2.68
C PRO A 326 19.34 -2.84 -2.79
N VAL A 327 18.52 -2.90 -1.74
CA VAL A 327 17.36 -3.78 -1.67
C VAL A 327 16.22 -3.17 -2.48
N SER A 328 15.59 -3.99 -3.33
CA SER A 328 14.37 -3.61 -4.04
C SER A 328 13.12 -3.92 -3.22
N LEU A 329 12.01 -3.21 -3.50
CA LEU A 329 10.72 -3.48 -2.86
C LEU A 329 10.28 -4.94 -3.05
N GLY A 330 10.52 -5.53 -4.22
CA GLY A 330 10.19 -6.93 -4.49
C GLY A 330 10.93 -7.90 -3.58
N GLN A 331 12.23 -7.68 -3.36
CA GLN A 331 13.04 -8.49 -2.44
C GLN A 331 12.58 -8.32 -0.98
N ALA A 332 12.29 -7.08 -0.58
CA ALA A 332 11.77 -6.80 0.76
C ALA A 332 10.44 -7.53 1.01
N LEU A 333 9.51 -7.49 0.05
CA LEU A 333 8.23 -8.21 0.13
C LEU A 333 8.44 -9.72 0.24
N GLU A 334 9.32 -10.31 -0.58
CA GLU A 334 9.62 -11.74 -0.54
C GLU A 334 10.15 -12.19 0.83
N TRP A 335 11.05 -11.40 1.42
CA TRP A 335 11.59 -11.70 2.74
C TRP A 335 10.56 -11.53 3.85
N VAL A 336 9.71 -10.49 3.81
CA VAL A 336 8.62 -10.32 4.77
C VAL A 336 7.67 -11.52 4.69
N ILE A 337 7.29 -11.96 3.50
CA ILE A 337 6.43 -13.14 3.30
C ILE A 337 7.09 -14.39 3.90
N LYS A 338 8.37 -14.64 3.60
CA LYS A 338 9.12 -15.77 4.17
C LYS A 338 9.20 -15.72 5.69
N LEU A 339 9.33 -14.53 6.28
CA LEU A 339 9.30 -14.34 7.74
C LEU A 339 7.91 -14.65 8.33
N GLN A 340 6.83 -14.25 7.66
CA GLN A 340 5.47 -14.62 8.09
C GLN A 340 5.23 -16.14 7.99
N GLU A 341 5.67 -16.78 6.91
CA GLU A 341 5.58 -18.24 6.76
C GLU A 341 6.37 -18.98 7.85
N LYS A 342 7.59 -18.49 8.15
CA LYS A 342 8.41 -19.01 9.25
C LYS A 342 7.67 -18.88 10.58
N HIS A 343 7.09 -17.71 10.87
CA HIS A 343 6.34 -17.46 12.10
C HIS A 343 5.11 -18.37 12.26
N VAL A 344 4.40 -18.66 11.17
CA VAL A 344 3.29 -19.62 11.18
C VAL A 344 3.78 -21.03 11.58
N LYS A 345 4.90 -21.49 11.00
CA LYS A 345 5.50 -22.78 11.35
C LYS A 345 5.94 -22.84 12.82
N GLU A 346 6.54 -21.77 13.32
CA GLU A 346 6.96 -21.68 14.74
C GLU A 346 5.76 -21.78 15.69
N LYS A 347 4.63 -21.13 15.37
CA LYS A 347 3.38 -21.25 16.15
C LYS A 347 2.81 -22.66 16.14
N GLN A 348 2.82 -23.34 15.00
CA GLN A 348 2.36 -24.74 14.90
C GLN A 348 3.23 -25.67 15.77
N ILE A 349 4.55 -25.48 15.74
CA ILE A 349 5.49 -26.24 16.57
C ILE A 349 5.20 -25.99 18.06
N LEU A 350 4.98 -24.74 18.46
CA LEU A 350 4.68 -24.39 19.85
C LEU A 350 3.38 -25.04 20.34
N HIS A 351 2.36 -25.05 19.48
CA HIS A 351 1.08 -25.71 19.77
C HIS A 351 1.26 -27.22 19.97
N LEU A 352 1.96 -27.89 19.06
CA LEU A 352 2.23 -29.33 19.15
C LEU A 352 3.08 -29.68 20.38
N LYS A 353 4.09 -28.87 20.72
CA LYS A 353 4.87 -29.05 21.95
C LYS A 353 3.99 -28.99 23.19
N SER A 354 3.07 -28.02 23.24
CA SER A 354 2.12 -27.89 24.35
C SER A 354 1.23 -29.13 24.49
N TYR A 355 0.80 -29.69 23.36
CA TYR A 355 0.03 -30.93 23.31
C TYR A 355 0.84 -32.14 23.80
N ILE A 356 2.08 -32.30 23.36
CA ILE A 356 2.98 -33.37 23.82
C ILE A 356 3.20 -33.28 25.33
N THR A 357 3.46 -32.08 25.87
CA THR A 357 3.60 -31.89 27.32
C THR A 357 2.33 -32.30 28.09
N LEU A 358 1.14 -32.03 27.54
CA LEU A 358 -0.12 -32.50 28.13
C LEU A 358 -0.23 -34.04 28.07
N GLN A 359 0.14 -34.66 26.95
CA GLN A 359 0.14 -36.11 26.81
C GLN A 359 1.15 -36.79 27.74
N GLU A 360 2.34 -36.22 27.93
CA GLU A 360 3.33 -36.73 28.88
C GLU A 360 2.81 -36.68 30.31
N LYS A 361 2.18 -35.56 30.71
CA LYS A 361 1.50 -35.45 32.02
C LYS A 361 0.41 -36.51 32.17
N LEU A 362 -0.39 -36.74 31.13
CA LEU A 362 -1.43 -37.78 31.14
C LEU A 362 -0.82 -39.17 31.29
N LYS A 363 0.25 -39.48 30.56
CA LYS A 363 0.97 -40.76 30.63
C LYS A 363 1.53 -41.02 32.03
N VAL A 364 2.18 -40.02 32.63
CA VAL A 364 2.68 -40.12 34.03
C VAL A 364 1.53 -40.39 34.99
N ASN A 365 0.41 -39.67 34.85
CA ASN A 365 -0.77 -39.89 35.69
C ASN A 365 -1.35 -41.30 35.50
N GLN A 366 -1.41 -41.81 34.26
CA GLN A 366 -1.86 -43.18 33.98
C GLN A 366 -0.94 -44.24 34.60
N CYS A 367 0.38 -44.09 34.48
CA CYS A 367 1.35 -44.99 35.13
C CYS A 367 1.15 -44.99 36.65
N ASN A 368 0.96 -43.82 37.25
CA ASN A 368 0.69 -43.71 38.69
C ASN A 368 -0.62 -44.42 39.07
N LEU A 369 -1.68 -44.25 38.29
CA LEU A 369 -2.95 -44.93 38.51
C LEU A 369 -2.82 -46.47 38.38
N ILE A 370 -2.05 -46.96 37.42
CA ILE A 370 -1.75 -48.39 37.25
C ILE A 370 -1.00 -48.92 38.47
N ASN A 371 0.07 -48.25 38.91
CA ASN A 371 0.84 -48.63 40.09
C ASN A 371 -0.03 -48.66 41.36
N VAL A 372 -0.89 -47.66 41.54
CA VAL A 372 -1.82 -47.63 42.68
C VAL A 372 -2.83 -48.79 42.60
N LYS A 373 -3.35 -49.09 41.41
CA LYS A 373 -4.26 -50.22 41.17
C LYS A 373 -3.60 -51.56 41.52
N GLU A 374 -2.34 -51.77 41.14
CA GLU A 374 -1.58 -52.99 41.47
C GLU A 374 -1.35 -53.13 42.97
N ARG A 375 -0.88 -52.07 43.65
CA ARG A 375 -0.73 -52.06 45.11
C ARG A 375 -2.05 -52.34 45.84
N MET A 376 -3.16 -51.81 45.34
CA MET A 376 -4.48 -52.06 45.91
C MET A 376 -4.90 -53.52 45.74
N LYS A 377 -4.59 -54.15 44.60
CA LYS A 377 -4.79 -55.59 44.40
C LYS A 377 -3.98 -56.42 45.39
N GLU A 378 -2.70 -56.10 45.58
CA GLU A 378 -1.82 -56.81 46.55
C GLU A 378 -2.32 -56.68 47.99
N ILE A 379 -2.67 -55.47 48.42
CA ILE A 379 -3.21 -55.23 49.77
C ILE A 379 -4.52 -56.01 49.95
N ASN A 380 -5.42 -55.97 48.97
CA ASN A 380 -6.67 -56.71 49.03
C ASN A 380 -6.46 -58.23 49.05
N ALA A 381 -5.47 -58.76 48.33
CA ALA A 381 -5.12 -60.18 48.38
C ALA A 381 -4.63 -60.59 49.77
N ARG A 382 -3.67 -59.84 50.36
CA ARG A 382 -3.18 -60.08 51.72
C ARG A 382 -4.26 -59.96 52.79
N VAL A 383 -5.16 -58.98 52.66
CA VAL A 383 -6.29 -58.82 53.58
C VAL A 383 -7.22 -60.02 53.49
N LYS A 384 -7.52 -60.53 52.28
CA LYS A 384 -8.33 -61.74 52.11
C LYS A 384 -7.68 -62.99 52.71
N GLU A 385 -6.38 -63.16 52.54
CA GLU A 385 -5.62 -64.27 53.15
C GLU A 385 -5.68 -64.22 54.68
N LEU A 386 -5.39 -63.06 55.27
CA LEU A 386 -5.43 -62.88 56.73
C LEU A 386 -6.86 -62.94 57.31
N GLN A 387 -7.88 -62.64 56.51
CA GLN A 387 -9.29 -62.80 56.89
C GLN A 387 -9.74 -64.27 56.88
N ALA A 388 -9.06 -65.15 56.15
CA ALA A 388 -9.38 -66.57 56.05
C ALA A 388 -8.80 -67.44 57.19
N MET A 389 -8.06 -66.85 58.14
CA MET A 389 -7.48 -67.55 59.30
C MET A 389 -8.47 -67.58 60.49
N ASP A 390 -8.71 -68.77 61.05
CA ASP A 390 -9.77 -69.05 62.04
C ASP A 390 -9.43 -68.65 63.50
N LYS A 391 -8.14 -68.51 63.85
CA LYS A 391 -7.68 -68.01 65.16
C LYS A 391 -6.56 -67.01 64.94
N ARG A 392 -6.68 -65.82 65.53
CA ARG A 392 -5.75 -64.70 65.34
C ARG A 392 -5.17 -64.20 66.66
N ASP A 393 -3.87 -63.99 66.68
CA ASP A 393 -3.15 -63.19 67.68
C ASP A 393 -3.56 -61.70 67.58
N ILE A 394 -3.46 -60.93 68.66
CA ILE A 394 -3.61 -59.46 68.69
C ILE A 394 -2.79 -58.78 67.58
N GLN A 395 -1.57 -59.25 67.30
CA GLN A 395 -0.72 -58.74 66.22
C GLN A 395 -1.32 -59.02 64.82
N GLU A 396 -1.96 -60.17 64.64
CA GLU A 396 -2.59 -60.57 63.37
C GLU A 396 -3.94 -59.87 63.16
N GLU A 397 -4.74 -59.69 64.22
CA GLU A 397 -5.97 -58.90 64.21
C GLU A 397 -5.67 -57.41 63.94
N PHE A 398 -4.58 -56.87 64.50
CA PHE A 398 -4.09 -55.53 64.18
C PHE A 398 -3.66 -55.42 62.71
N ALA A 399 -2.99 -56.44 62.17
CA ALA A 399 -2.57 -56.47 60.77
C ALA A 399 -3.76 -56.47 59.80
N VAL A 400 -4.83 -57.21 60.09
CA VAL A 400 -6.08 -57.20 59.30
C VAL A 400 -6.76 -55.83 59.32
N ARG A 401 -6.99 -55.25 60.50
CA ARG A 401 -7.66 -53.95 60.63
C ARG A 401 -6.82 -52.81 60.04
N SER A 402 -5.50 -52.87 60.20
CA SER A 402 -4.55 -51.93 59.58
C SER A 402 -4.54 -52.08 58.05
N GLY A 403 -4.60 -53.31 57.53
CA GLY A 403 -4.69 -53.59 56.10
C GLY A 403 -5.97 -53.07 55.44
N ILE A 404 -7.13 -53.29 56.08
CA ILE A 404 -8.43 -52.75 55.64
C ILE A 404 -8.39 -51.22 55.61
N LYS A 405 -7.94 -50.59 56.70
CA LYS A 405 -7.82 -49.13 56.81
C LYS A 405 -6.84 -48.54 55.79
N ARG A 406 -5.75 -49.25 55.47
CA ARG A 406 -4.80 -48.86 54.40
C ARG A 406 -5.43 -48.97 53.01
N SER A 407 -6.20 -50.02 52.73
CA SER A 407 -6.94 -50.17 51.46
C SER A 407 -7.96 -49.05 51.27
N GLU A 408 -8.75 -48.73 52.30
CA GLU A 408 -9.71 -47.63 52.31
C GLU A 408 -9.04 -46.26 52.14
N ASN A 409 -7.90 -46.02 52.79
CA ASN A 409 -7.15 -44.77 52.64
C ASN A 409 -6.54 -44.61 51.24
N VAL A 410 -6.10 -45.70 50.60
CA VAL A 410 -5.64 -45.68 49.19
C VAL A 410 -6.82 -45.37 48.26
N GLY A 411 -8.00 -45.96 48.51
CA GLY A 411 -9.24 -45.65 47.79
C GLY A 411 -9.70 -44.19 47.94
N ARG A 412 -9.68 -43.63 49.16
CA ARG A 412 -10.02 -42.22 49.40
C ARG A 412 -9.04 -41.24 48.75
N ARG A 413 -7.74 -41.54 48.75
CA ARG A 413 -6.73 -40.71 48.08
C ARG A 413 -6.87 -40.71 46.55
N MET A 414 -7.42 -41.76 45.94
CA MET A 414 -7.74 -41.80 44.50
C MET A 414 -8.95 -40.93 44.12
N GLY A 415 -9.92 -40.76 45.01
CA GLY A 415 -11.07 -39.86 44.81
C GLY A 415 -10.75 -38.38 44.96
N SER A 416 -9.54 -38.06 45.44
CA SER A 416 -9.02 -36.70 45.61
C SER A 416 -7.85 -36.46 44.66
N ALA A 417 -8.11 -36.47 43.35
CA ALA A 417 -7.16 -35.91 42.39
C ALA A 417 -7.05 -34.38 42.61
N PRO A 418 -5.85 -33.78 42.53
CA PRO A 418 -5.72 -32.33 42.65
C PRO A 418 -6.48 -31.67 41.51
N GLY A 419 -7.37 -30.76 41.87
CA GLY A 419 -8.18 -29.98 40.95
C GLY A 419 -7.32 -29.26 39.92
N ALA A 420 -7.93 -29.05 38.76
CA ALA A 420 -7.49 -28.17 37.70
C ALA A 420 -6.72 -26.96 38.25
N GLY A 421 -5.46 -26.83 37.86
CA GLY A 421 -4.72 -25.59 38.00
C GLY A 421 -5.53 -24.47 37.36
N GLN A 422 -5.67 -23.38 38.11
CA GLN A 422 -6.31 -22.14 37.71
C GLN A 422 -5.98 -21.81 36.25
N GLY A 423 -7.02 -21.82 35.41
CA GLY A 423 -6.99 -21.11 34.15
C GLY A 423 -6.86 -19.63 34.46
N ASP A 424 -5.74 -19.06 34.03
CA ASP A 424 -5.46 -17.65 33.98
C ASP A 424 -6.60 -16.96 33.21
N ARG A 425 -7.46 -16.23 33.93
CA ARG A 425 -8.48 -15.38 33.33
C ARG A 425 -7.74 -14.16 32.79
N GLY A 426 -7.48 -14.15 31.49
CA GLY A 426 -7.04 -12.96 30.79
C GLY A 426 -7.99 -11.79 31.08
N GLU A 427 -7.43 -10.73 31.67
CA GLU A 427 -8.06 -9.43 31.78
C GLU A 427 -8.38 -8.91 30.38
N THR A 428 -9.67 -8.83 30.07
CA THR A 428 -10.16 -7.93 29.03
C THR A 428 -10.07 -6.50 29.57
N GLY A 429 -8.94 -5.84 29.29
CA GLY A 429 -8.82 -4.39 29.42
C GLY A 429 -9.69 -3.71 28.37
N GLY A 430 -10.87 -3.25 28.78
CA GLY A 430 -11.60 -2.20 28.07
C GLY A 430 -10.90 -0.88 28.28
N VAL A 431 -10.48 -0.24 27.18
CA VAL A 431 -10.08 1.16 27.17
C VAL A 431 -11.20 1.90 26.44
N GLY A 432 -11.87 2.78 27.19
CA GLY A 432 -12.66 3.88 26.63
C GLY A 432 -11.78 5.07 26.31
#